data_AF-A0A9W3FS22-F1
#
_entry.id   AF-A0A9W3FS22-F1
#
_cell.length_a   1.000
_cell.length_b   1.000
_cell.length_c   1.000
_cell.angle_alpha   90.00
_cell.angle_beta   90.00
_cell.angle_gamma   90.00
#
_symmetry.space_group_name_H-M   'P 1'
#
loop_
_entity.id
_entity.type
_entity.pdbx_description
1 polymer ?
#
loop_
_entity_poly.entity_id
_entity_poly.type
_entity_poly.pdbx_seq_one_letter_code
_entity_poly.pdbx_strand_id
1 'polypeptide(L)'
;MSQAVQTNGTQPLSKTWELSLYELQRTPQEAITDGLEIVVSPRSLHSELMCPICLDMLKNTMTTKECLHRFCADCIITALRSGNKECPTCRKKLVSKRSLRPDPNFDALISKIYPSRDEYEAHQERVLARINKHNNQQALSHSIEEGLKIQAMNRLQRGKKQQIENGSGAEDNGDSSHCSNASTHSNQEAGPSNKRTKTSDDSGLELDNNNATVAIDPVMDGASEIELVFRPHPTLMEKDDSAQTRYIKTSGNATVDHLSKYLAVRLALEELRSKGESHQMNLDTASEKQYTIYIATASGQFTVLNGSFSLELVSEKYWKVNKPMELYYAPTKEHK
;
A
#
# COMPACT_ATOMS: atom_id res chain seq x y z
N MET A 1 38.48 -10.25 17.85
CA MET A 1 37.48 -9.19 18.10
C MET A 1 36.12 -9.78 17.80
N SER A 2 35.51 -10.41 18.80
CA SER A 2 34.20 -11.05 18.67
C SER A 2 33.14 -9.98 18.89
N GLN A 3 32.39 -9.64 17.85
CA GLN A 3 31.28 -8.69 17.94
C GLN A 3 30.20 -9.29 18.83
N ALA A 4 29.94 -8.64 19.96
CA ALA A 4 28.80 -8.95 20.80
C ALA A 4 27.53 -8.51 20.08
N VAL A 5 26.74 -9.48 19.64
CA VAL A 5 25.36 -9.29 19.17
C VAL A 5 24.57 -8.70 20.34
N GLN A 6 24.15 -7.44 20.22
CA GLN A 6 23.24 -6.80 21.16
C GLN A 6 21.86 -7.47 21.03
N THR A 7 21.62 -8.47 21.85
CA THR A 7 20.25 -8.92 22.13
C THR A 7 19.64 -7.91 23.10
N ASN A 8 18.52 -7.29 22.73
CA ASN A 8 17.73 -6.44 23.62
C ASN A 8 17.20 -7.30 24.77
N GLY A 9 17.97 -7.41 25.85
CA GLY A 9 17.60 -8.15 27.05
C GLY A 9 16.50 -7.41 27.82
N THR A 10 15.45 -8.13 28.19
CA THR A 10 14.44 -7.64 29.15
C THR A 10 15.15 -7.20 30.43
N GLN A 11 14.95 -5.95 30.83
CA GLN A 11 15.56 -5.41 32.05
C GLN A 11 15.00 -6.09 33.30
N PRO A 12 15.77 -6.15 34.41
CA PRO A 12 15.25 -6.62 35.69
C PRO A 12 14.03 -5.82 36.13
N LEU A 13 13.07 -6.48 36.79
CA LEU A 13 11.81 -5.84 37.21
C LEU A 13 12.07 -4.62 38.12
N SER A 14 13.07 -4.68 38.98
CA SER A 14 13.50 -3.56 39.82
C SER A 14 13.95 -2.36 39.00
N LYS A 15 14.59 -2.58 37.85
CA LYS A 15 15.07 -1.52 36.97
C LYS A 15 13.96 -0.93 36.10
N THR A 16 13.04 -1.76 35.61
CA THR A 16 11.89 -1.32 34.79
C THR A 16 10.97 -0.35 35.54
N TRP A 17 10.82 -0.53 36.85
CA TRP A 17 9.95 0.29 37.70
C TRP A 17 10.72 1.24 38.63
N GLU A 18 12.03 1.39 38.42
CA GLU A 18 12.83 2.37 39.16
C GLU A 18 12.46 3.77 38.69
N LEU A 19 11.96 4.60 39.61
CA LEU A 19 11.62 5.99 39.32
C LEU A 19 12.88 6.85 39.28
N SER A 20 13.00 7.68 38.25
CA SER A 20 14.01 8.74 38.18
C SER A 20 13.75 9.83 39.24
N LEU A 21 14.77 10.63 39.52
CA LEU A 21 14.64 11.80 40.41
C LEU A 21 13.54 12.77 39.94
N TYR A 22 13.32 12.86 38.63
CA TYR A 22 12.22 13.64 38.06
C TYR A 22 10.85 13.00 38.38
N GLU A 23 10.68 11.70 38.19
CA GLU A 23 9.40 11.02 38.42
C GLU A 23 8.99 10.98 39.90
N LEU A 24 9.95 11.04 40.82
CA LEU A 24 9.68 11.13 42.26
C LEU A 24 9.00 12.46 42.67
N GLN A 25 9.18 13.51 41.87
CA GLN A 25 8.66 14.86 42.18
C GLN A 25 7.73 15.42 41.09
N ARG A 26 7.40 14.63 40.06
CA ARG A 26 6.55 15.10 38.96
C ARG A 26 5.17 15.49 39.48
N THR A 27 4.62 16.58 38.95
CA THR A 27 3.23 16.99 39.20
C THR A 27 2.31 16.45 38.10
N PRO A 28 0.99 16.36 38.36
CA PRO A 28 0.01 16.03 37.33
C PRO A 28 0.11 16.97 36.12
N GLN A 29 -0.14 16.44 34.93
CA GLN A 29 -0.35 17.24 33.74
C GLN A 29 -1.84 17.57 33.69
N GLU A 30 -2.16 18.86 33.78
CA GLU A 30 -3.54 19.34 33.78
C GLU A 30 -4.21 19.02 32.44
N ALA A 31 -5.46 18.54 32.51
CA ALA A 31 -6.22 18.24 31.32
C ALA A 31 -6.62 19.53 30.59
N ILE A 32 -6.51 19.53 29.26
CA ILE A 32 -6.93 20.63 28.41
C ILE A 32 -8.46 20.63 28.33
N THR A 33 -9.11 21.70 28.80
CA THR A 33 -10.58 21.82 28.86
C THR A 33 -11.14 22.95 27.99
N ASP A 34 -10.28 23.73 27.33
CA ASP A 34 -10.60 24.96 26.59
C ASP A 34 -11.05 24.70 25.13
N GLY A 35 -11.40 23.47 24.79
CA GLY A 35 -11.88 23.11 23.45
C GLY A 35 -10.80 23.15 22.37
N LEU A 36 -9.51 23.14 22.76
CA LEU A 36 -8.40 23.03 21.82
C LEU A 36 -8.57 21.81 20.91
N GLU A 37 -8.58 22.06 19.60
CA GLU A 37 -8.66 21.00 18.61
C GLU A 37 -7.35 20.24 18.48
N ILE A 38 -7.46 18.94 18.25
CA ILE A 38 -6.31 18.06 18.04
C ILE A 38 -5.69 18.39 16.68
N VAL A 39 -4.43 18.87 16.68
CA VAL A 39 -3.71 19.30 15.47
C VAL A 39 -3.21 18.12 14.61
N VAL A 40 -3.29 16.89 15.14
CA VAL A 40 -2.89 15.69 14.39
C VAL A 40 -4.05 15.12 13.58
N SER A 41 -3.79 14.79 12.32
CA SER A 41 -4.75 14.09 11.47
C SER A 41 -5.02 12.70 12.05
N PRO A 42 -6.30 12.26 12.14
CA PRO A 42 -6.62 10.89 12.55
C PRO A 42 -5.89 9.82 11.73
N ARG A 43 -5.59 10.09 10.45
CA ARG A 43 -4.82 9.16 9.59
C ARG A 43 -3.45 8.82 10.14
N SER A 44 -2.83 9.72 10.91
CA SER A 44 -1.54 9.48 11.55
C SER A 44 -1.60 8.46 12.68
N LEU A 45 -2.81 8.11 13.15
CA LEU A 45 -3.04 7.11 14.20
C LEU A 45 -3.39 5.72 13.64
N HIS A 46 -3.27 5.54 12.33
CA HIS A 46 -3.76 4.32 11.67
C HIS A 46 -3.03 3.07 12.18
N SER A 47 -1.71 3.11 12.36
CA SER A 47 -0.92 1.98 12.88
C SER A 47 -1.27 1.61 14.32
N GLU A 48 -1.61 2.58 15.15
CA GLU A 48 -1.89 2.40 16.58
C GLU A 48 -3.29 1.84 16.83
N LEU A 49 -4.21 2.06 15.90
CA LEU A 49 -5.61 1.67 15.99
C LEU A 49 -5.95 0.45 15.12
N MET A 50 -4.98 -0.09 14.37
CA MET A 50 -5.15 -1.21 13.46
C MET A 50 -4.90 -2.56 14.16
N CYS A 51 -5.74 -3.54 13.84
CA CYS A 51 -5.54 -4.92 14.24
C CYS A 51 -4.45 -5.58 13.38
N PRO A 52 -3.39 -6.15 13.97
CA PRO A 52 -2.32 -6.81 13.21
C PRO A 52 -2.74 -8.09 12.46
N ILE A 53 -3.97 -8.57 12.66
CA ILE A 53 -4.46 -9.82 12.05
C ILE A 53 -5.32 -9.51 10.81
N CYS A 54 -6.33 -8.66 10.94
CA CYS A 54 -7.21 -8.30 9.83
C CYS A 54 -6.77 -7.05 9.06
N LEU A 55 -5.74 -6.34 9.57
CA LEU A 55 -5.21 -5.10 8.97
C LEU A 55 -6.28 -4.00 8.84
N ASP A 56 -7.30 -4.07 9.68
CA ASP A 56 -8.39 -3.10 9.76
C ASP A 56 -8.44 -2.53 11.18
N MET A 57 -9.14 -1.43 11.38
CA MET A 57 -9.29 -0.77 12.67
C MET A 57 -9.88 -1.73 13.71
N LEU A 58 -9.36 -1.70 14.94
CA LEU A 58 -9.73 -2.62 16.01
C LEU A 58 -11.24 -2.57 16.32
N LYS A 59 -11.89 -3.74 16.41
CA LYS A 59 -13.29 -3.92 16.80
C LYS A 59 -13.38 -4.84 18.01
N ASN A 60 -14.14 -4.43 19.03
CA ASN A 60 -14.28 -5.16 20.29
C ASN A 60 -12.90 -5.56 20.84
N THR A 61 -12.09 -4.55 21.15
CA THR A 61 -10.66 -4.70 21.37
C THR A 61 -10.36 -5.70 22.50
N MET A 62 -9.49 -6.65 22.20
CA MET A 62 -8.93 -7.60 23.15
C MET A 62 -7.43 -7.37 23.30
N THR A 63 -6.98 -7.22 24.55
CA THR A 63 -5.60 -6.90 24.88
C THR A 63 -4.94 -8.08 25.60
N THR A 64 -3.71 -8.43 25.20
CA THR A 64 -2.92 -9.46 25.88
C THR A 64 -2.41 -8.97 27.23
N LYS A 65 -2.52 -9.79 28.27
CA LYS A 65 -2.10 -9.38 29.63
C LYS A 65 -0.58 -9.19 29.78
N GLU A 66 0.20 -9.93 29.00
CA GLU A 66 1.66 -10.05 29.16
C GLU A 66 2.45 -9.12 28.23
N CYS A 67 1.86 -8.67 27.12
CA CYS A 67 2.54 -7.79 26.16
C CYS A 67 1.70 -6.59 25.70
N LEU A 68 0.46 -6.44 26.19
CA LEU A 68 -0.44 -5.33 25.86
C LEU A 68 -0.68 -5.12 24.35
N HIS A 69 -0.46 -6.14 23.53
CA HIS A 69 -0.83 -6.11 22.11
C HIS A 69 -2.34 -6.24 21.97
N ARG A 70 -2.90 -5.47 21.03
CA ARG A 70 -4.33 -5.31 20.81
C ARG A 70 -4.76 -5.99 19.52
N PHE A 71 -5.93 -6.64 19.56
CA PHE A 71 -6.52 -7.34 18.44
C PHE A 71 -8.05 -7.23 18.48
N CYS A 72 -8.72 -7.42 17.35
CA CYS A 72 -10.17 -7.63 17.37
C CYS A 72 -10.50 -8.93 18.11
N ALA A 73 -11.64 -8.97 18.81
CA ALA A 73 -12.06 -10.17 19.55
C ALA A 73 -12.11 -11.42 18.67
N ASP A 74 -12.77 -11.34 17.53
CA ASP A 74 -12.93 -12.47 16.61
C ASP A 74 -11.59 -12.92 16.02
N CYS A 75 -10.72 -11.96 15.69
CA CYS A 75 -9.40 -12.23 15.14
C CYS A 75 -8.53 -13.01 16.13
N ILE A 76 -8.38 -12.54 17.37
CA ILE A 76 -7.50 -13.21 18.34
C ILE A 76 -8.08 -14.53 18.83
N ILE A 77 -9.41 -14.64 18.98
CA ILE A 77 -10.05 -15.90 19.35
C ILE A 77 -9.87 -16.94 18.25
N THR A 78 -10.02 -16.55 16.98
CA THR A 78 -9.79 -17.42 15.83
C THR A 78 -8.33 -17.86 15.75
N ALA A 79 -7.39 -16.91 15.91
CA ALA A 79 -5.96 -17.21 15.91
C ALA A 79 -5.59 -18.20 17.03
N LEU A 80 -6.13 -18.03 18.24
CA LEU A 80 -5.88 -18.96 19.35
C LEU A 80 -6.55 -20.32 19.15
N ARG A 81 -7.63 -20.43 18.36
CA ARG A 81 -8.30 -21.71 18.07
C ARG A 81 -7.50 -22.55 17.08
N SER A 82 -7.04 -21.93 15.99
CA SER A 82 -6.41 -22.62 14.86
C SER A 82 -4.89 -22.61 14.90
N GLY A 83 -4.29 -21.71 15.67
CA GLY A 83 -2.85 -21.48 15.68
C GLY A 83 -2.16 -21.86 16.98
N ASN A 84 -0.87 -21.50 17.03
CA ASN A 84 -0.03 -21.65 18.21
C ASN A 84 -0.57 -20.80 19.36
N LYS A 85 -0.41 -21.29 20.60
CA LYS A 85 -0.82 -20.60 21.83
C LYS A 85 0.16 -19.47 22.17
N GLU A 86 0.31 -18.52 21.25
CA GLU A 86 1.24 -17.40 21.31
C GLU A 86 0.62 -16.11 20.76
N CYS A 87 1.18 -14.97 21.14
CA CYS A 87 0.78 -13.66 20.64
C CYS A 87 1.17 -13.50 19.16
N PRO A 88 0.25 -13.15 18.25
CA PRO A 88 0.57 -12.97 16.84
C PRO A 88 1.65 -11.93 16.55
N THR A 89 1.75 -10.89 17.41
CA THR A 89 2.72 -9.80 17.22
C THR A 89 4.11 -10.13 17.73
N CYS A 90 4.23 -10.66 18.97
CA CYS A 90 5.54 -10.81 19.63
C CYS A 90 5.86 -12.23 20.10
N ARG A 91 5.04 -13.22 19.73
CA ARG A 91 5.21 -14.65 20.02
C ARG A 91 5.31 -15.04 21.51
N LYS A 92 5.05 -14.11 22.44
CA LYS A 92 4.92 -14.44 23.87
C LYS A 92 3.75 -15.40 24.09
N LYS A 93 3.91 -16.35 25.01
CA LYS A 93 2.93 -17.43 25.25
C LYS A 93 1.56 -16.89 25.69
N LEU A 94 0.50 -17.34 25.02
CA LEU A 94 -0.90 -17.07 25.33
C LEU A 94 -1.64 -18.39 25.56
N VAL A 95 -1.71 -18.84 26.81
CA VAL A 95 -2.23 -20.17 27.18
C VAL A 95 -3.68 -20.38 26.69
N SER A 96 -4.53 -19.37 26.82
CA SER A 96 -5.93 -19.42 26.38
C SER A 96 -6.55 -18.03 26.32
N LYS A 97 -7.87 -17.96 26.06
CA LYS A 97 -8.67 -16.72 26.18
C LYS A 97 -8.50 -16.02 27.54
N ARG A 98 -8.17 -16.75 28.62
CA ARG A 98 -7.89 -16.17 29.96
C ARG A 98 -6.65 -15.26 29.99
N SER A 99 -5.73 -15.42 29.03
CA SER A 99 -4.55 -14.57 28.86
C SER A 99 -4.88 -13.20 28.21
N LEU A 100 -6.14 -13.00 27.82
CA LEU A 100 -6.65 -11.78 27.22
C LEU A 100 -7.61 -11.05 28.17
N ARG A 101 -7.87 -9.77 27.90
CA ARG A 101 -8.96 -8.99 28.49
C ARG A 101 -9.62 -8.09 27.45
N PRO A 102 -10.95 -7.88 27.51
CA PRO A 102 -11.60 -6.80 26.78
C PRO A 102 -11.04 -5.44 27.21
N ASP A 103 -10.95 -4.50 26.27
CA ASP A 103 -10.46 -3.13 26.48
C ASP A 103 -11.49 -2.09 26.00
N PRO A 104 -12.63 -1.93 26.72
CA PRO A 104 -13.71 -1.02 26.32
C PRO A 104 -13.29 0.44 26.35
N ASN A 105 -12.28 0.79 27.15
CA ASN A 105 -11.72 2.15 27.17
C ASN A 105 -11.04 2.48 25.84
N PHE A 106 -10.34 1.51 25.25
CA PHE A 106 -9.72 1.69 23.94
C PHE A 106 -10.76 1.76 22.82
N ASP A 107 -11.83 0.96 22.89
CA ASP A 107 -12.96 1.05 21.95
C ASP A 107 -13.66 2.42 22.04
N ALA A 108 -13.83 2.97 23.25
CA ALA A 108 -14.38 4.30 23.46
C ALA A 108 -13.46 5.40 22.91
N LEU A 109 -12.13 5.25 23.07
CA LEU A 109 -11.15 6.15 22.47
C LEU A 109 -11.22 6.13 20.95
N ILE A 110 -11.26 4.94 20.34
CA ILE A 110 -11.44 4.78 18.88
C ILE A 110 -12.72 5.50 18.43
N SER A 111 -13.83 5.33 19.15
CA SER A 111 -15.12 5.96 18.82
C SER A 111 -15.08 7.49 18.93
N LYS A 112 -14.23 8.05 19.79
CA LYS A 112 -14.03 9.51 19.88
C LYS A 112 -13.16 10.05 18.75
N ILE A 113 -12.18 9.28 18.29
CA ILE A 113 -11.31 9.65 17.16
C ILE A 113 -12.05 9.46 15.82
N TYR A 114 -12.90 8.44 15.73
CA TYR A 114 -13.70 8.09 14.55
C TYR A 114 -15.20 7.92 14.91
N PRO A 115 -15.95 9.03 15.07
CA PRO A 115 -17.36 8.98 15.50
C PRO A 115 -18.31 8.30 14.52
N SER A 116 -18.03 8.38 13.21
CA SER A 116 -18.89 7.86 12.12
C SER A 116 -18.24 6.68 11.39
N ARG A 117 -17.65 5.76 12.16
CA ARG A 117 -16.99 4.57 11.61
C ARG A 117 -17.90 3.72 10.74
N ASP A 118 -19.11 3.44 11.19
CA ASP A 118 -20.06 2.59 10.46
C ASP A 118 -20.45 3.22 9.11
N GLU A 119 -20.53 4.54 9.04
CA GLU A 119 -20.79 5.26 7.79
C GLU A 119 -19.60 5.18 6.83
N TYR A 120 -18.37 5.29 7.36
CA TYR A 120 -17.14 5.16 6.58
C TYR A 120 -16.97 3.75 6.02
N GLU A 121 -17.17 2.72 6.86
CA GLU A 121 -17.12 1.32 6.43
C GLU A 121 -18.23 1.01 5.41
N ALA A 122 -19.47 1.45 5.65
CA ALA A 122 -20.57 1.27 4.70
C ALA A 122 -20.33 2.00 3.38
N HIS A 123 -19.61 3.13 3.41
CA HIS A 123 -19.20 3.83 2.19
C HIS A 123 -18.12 3.04 1.43
N GLN A 124 -17.08 2.55 2.11
CA GLN A 124 -16.05 1.71 1.50
C GLN A 124 -16.66 0.43 0.90
N GLU A 125 -17.55 -0.24 1.61
CA GLU A 125 -18.22 -1.45 1.15
C GLU A 125 -19.07 -1.17 -0.10
N ARG A 126 -19.82 -0.05 -0.12
CA ARG A 126 -20.56 0.39 -1.32
C ARG A 126 -19.66 0.65 -2.53
N VAL A 127 -18.52 1.30 -2.31
CA VAL A 127 -17.55 1.58 -3.38
C VAL A 127 -16.93 0.28 -3.89
N LEU A 128 -16.49 -0.60 -2.99
CA LEU A 128 -15.90 -1.89 -3.35
C LEU A 128 -16.89 -2.80 -4.09
N ALA A 129 -18.14 -2.85 -3.63
CA ALA A 129 -19.22 -3.58 -4.30
C ALA A 129 -19.49 -3.02 -5.70
N ARG A 130 -19.43 -1.70 -5.88
CA ARG A 130 -19.54 -1.06 -7.20
C ARG A 130 -18.37 -1.46 -8.11
N ILE A 131 -17.14 -1.47 -7.61
CA ILE A 131 -15.95 -1.88 -8.38
C ILE A 131 -16.05 -3.35 -8.78
N ASN A 132 -16.36 -4.25 -7.82
CA ASN A 132 -16.50 -5.68 -8.10
C ASN A 132 -17.62 -5.97 -9.11
N LYS A 133 -18.68 -5.15 -9.14
CA LYS A 133 -19.76 -5.27 -10.12
C LYS A 133 -19.34 -4.85 -11.54
N HIS A 134 -18.42 -3.90 -11.67
CA HIS A 134 -17.94 -3.40 -12.97
C HIS A 134 -16.67 -4.10 -13.46
N ASN A 135 -15.98 -4.82 -12.58
CA ASN A 135 -14.84 -5.64 -12.97
C ASN A 135 -15.37 -6.92 -13.65
N ASN A 136 -14.76 -7.33 -14.76
CA ASN A 136 -15.27 -8.37 -15.67
C ASN A 136 -15.11 -9.80 -15.12
N GLN A 137 -15.49 -10.00 -13.86
CA GLN A 137 -15.36 -11.26 -13.15
C GLN A 137 -16.17 -12.37 -13.82
N GLN A 138 -17.29 -12.02 -14.46
CA GLN A 138 -18.09 -12.96 -15.24
C GLN A 138 -17.34 -13.46 -16.48
N ALA A 139 -16.74 -12.59 -17.30
CA ALA A 139 -15.98 -13.07 -18.47
C ALA A 139 -14.71 -13.83 -18.08
N LEU A 140 -14.03 -13.42 -17.00
CA LEU A 140 -12.88 -14.18 -16.49
C LEU A 140 -13.31 -15.56 -16.00
N SER A 141 -14.40 -15.66 -15.25
CA SER A 141 -14.93 -16.95 -14.78
C SER A 141 -15.35 -17.86 -15.93
N HIS A 142 -16.01 -17.31 -16.97
CA HIS A 142 -16.41 -18.06 -18.15
C HIS A 142 -15.20 -18.55 -18.96
N SER A 143 -14.17 -17.71 -19.13
CA SER A 143 -12.93 -18.09 -19.83
C SER A 143 -12.18 -19.21 -19.09
N ILE A 144 -12.12 -19.15 -17.76
CA ILE A 144 -11.49 -20.19 -16.94
C ILE A 144 -12.27 -21.51 -17.05
N GLU A 145 -13.59 -21.47 -16.96
CA GLU A 145 -14.45 -22.64 -17.06
C GLU A 145 -14.36 -23.31 -18.45
N GLU A 146 -14.38 -22.52 -19.52
CA GLU A 146 -14.16 -23.04 -20.87
C GLU A 146 -12.76 -23.64 -21.04
N GLY A 147 -11.72 -23.00 -20.49
CA GLY A 147 -10.36 -23.52 -20.50
C GLY A 147 -10.25 -24.88 -19.81
N LEU A 148 -10.87 -25.03 -18.64
CA LEU A 148 -10.97 -26.30 -17.90
C LEU A 148 -11.70 -27.37 -18.71
N LYS A 149 -12.78 -27.01 -19.40
CA LYS A 149 -13.59 -27.92 -20.23
C LYS A 149 -12.82 -28.40 -21.46
N ILE A 150 -12.09 -27.50 -22.13
CA ILE A 150 -11.23 -27.84 -23.27
C ILE A 150 -10.09 -28.77 -22.84
N GLN A 151 -9.46 -28.49 -21.69
CA GLN A 151 -8.42 -29.37 -21.14
C GLN A 151 -8.97 -30.77 -20.81
N ALA A 152 -10.18 -30.86 -20.26
CA ALA A 152 -10.85 -32.14 -19.99
C ALA A 152 -11.17 -32.91 -21.27
N MET A 153 -11.68 -32.23 -22.32
CA MET A 153 -11.95 -32.86 -23.62
C MET A 153 -10.67 -33.37 -24.31
N ASN A 154 -9.57 -32.61 -24.25
CA ASN A 154 -8.29 -33.03 -24.82
C ASN A 154 -7.67 -34.23 -24.09
N ARG A 155 -7.91 -34.39 -22.78
CA ARG A 155 -7.53 -35.60 -22.02
C ARG A 155 -8.28 -36.83 -22.51
N LEU A 156 -9.58 -36.71 -22.80
CA LEU A 156 -10.40 -37.81 -23.32
C LEU A 156 -10.01 -38.20 -24.76
N GLN A 157 -9.60 -37.24 -25.60
CA GLN A 157 -9.16 -37.51 -26.97
C GLN A 157 -7.77 -38.18 -27.04
N ARG A 158 -6.84 -37.87 -26.12
CA ARG A 158 -5.54 -38.58 -26.04
C ARG A 158 -5.69 -40.05 -25.66
N GLY A 159 -6.72 -40.42 -24.89
CA GLY A 159 -7.03 -41.82 -24.59
C GLY A 159 -7.52 -42.64 -25.80
N LYS A 160 -8.10 -42.00 -26.81
CA LYS A 160 -8.57 -42.68 -28.04
C LYS A 160 -7.47 -42.89 -29.09
N LYS A 161 -6.36 -42.13 -29.05
CA LYS A 161 -5.27 -42.24 -30.02
C LYS A 161 -4.31 -43.41 -29.73
N GLN A 162 -4.34 -43.97 -28.51
CA GLN A 162 -3.54 -45.14 -28.12
C GLN A 162 -4.11 -46.49 -28.58
N GLN A 163 -5.28 -46.54 -29.23
CA GLN A 163 -5.87 -47.79 -29.74
C GLN A 163 -5.60 -48.06 -31.23
N ILE A 164 -4.94 -47.17 -31.97
CA ILE A 164 -4.74 -47.33 -33.43
C ILE A 164 -3.29 -47.71 -33.81
N GLU A 165 -2.32 -47.54 -32.91
CA GLU A 165 -0.93 -47.99 -33.12
C GLU A 165 -0.55 -49.03 -32.06
N ASN A 166 -1.01 -50.26 -32.22
CA ASN A 166 -0.34 -51.44 -31.64
C ASN A 166 -0.66 -52.67 -32.49
N GLY A 167 -0.02 -52.72 -33.65
CA GLY A 167 0.22 -53.95 -34.38
C GLY A 167 1.71 -54.27 -34.37
N SER A 168 2.06 -55.41 -33.75
CA SER A 168 3.26 -56.25 -34.00
C SER A 168 4.48 -56.12 -33.06
N GLY A 169 4.85 -57.27 -32.46
CA GLY A 169 6.20 -57.67 -31.97
C GLY A 169 6.51 -57.27 -30.51
N ALA A 170 6.52 -58.19 -29.53
CA ALA A 170 7.63 -59.12 -29.18
C ALA A 170 8.93 -58.35 -28.81
N GLU A 171 9.66 -58.53 -27.70
CA GLU A 171 9.70 -59.44 -26.54
C GLU A 171 10.63 -58.76 -25.50
N ASP A 172 10.38 -58.99 -24.19
CA ASP A 172 11.41 -59.28 -23.14
C ASP A 172 12.58 -58.26 -22.92
N ASN A 173 12.90 -57.72 -21.74
CA ASN A 173 13.17 -58.37 -20.46
C ASN A 173 13.63 -57.30 -19.41
N GLY A 174 13.36 -57.53 -18.11
CA GLY A 174 14.04 -56.95 -16.93
C GLY A 174 13.86 -55.43 -16.64
N ASP A 175 13.78 -54.92 -15.42
CA ASP A 175 14.06 -55.45 -14.09
C ASP A 175 13.40 -54.51 -13.04
N SER A 176 13.10 -55.14 -11.92
CA SER A 176 12.61 -54.68 -10.63
C SER A 176 13.09 -53.30 -10.15
N SER A 177 12.19 -52.53 -9.52
CA SER A 177 12.25 -52.34 -8.06
C SER A 177 11.19 -51.37 -7.56
N HIS A 178 10.52 -51.85 -6.53
CA HIS A 178 9.57 -51.17 -5.69
C HIS A 178 10.31 -50.30 -4.66
N CYS A 179 10.02 -49.00 -4.58
CA CYS A 179 10.16 -48.26 -3.33
C CYS A 179 9.24 -47.02 -3.29
N SER A 180 8.11 -47.16 -2.59
CA SER A 180 7.50 -46.04 -1.88
C SER A 180 8.22 -45.88 -0.54
N ASN A 181 8.79 -44.70 -0.26
CA ASN A 181 8.19 -43.69 0.61
C ASN A 181 9.23 -42.70 1.16
N ALA A 182 8.77 -41.46 1.22
CA ALA A 182 9.11 -40.41 2.20
C ALA A 182 10.54 -39.86 2.23
N SER A 183 10.69 -38.56 1.96
CA SER A 183 11.15 -37.57 2.96
C SER A 183 11.14 -36.14 2.40
N THR A 184 10.45 -35.27 3.14
CA THR A 184 10.80 -33.90 3.55
C THR A 184 11.97 -33.12 2.90
N HIS A 185 11.61 -31.88 2.53
CA HIS A 185 12.32 -30.59 2.73
C HIS A 185 13.65 -30.25 2.01
N SER A 186 13.49 -29.20 1.17
CA SER A 186 14.26 -27.94 1.16
C SER A 186 15.48 -27.77 0.25
N ASN A 187 15.29 -26.77 -0.64
CA ASN A 187 16.19 -25.68 -1.01
C ASN A 187 17.35 -25.87 -2.01
N GLN A 188 17.35 -24.86 -2.91
CA GLN A 188 18.48 -24.19 -3.56
C GLN A 188 18.96 -24.63 -4.96
N GLU A 189 18.65 -23.72 -5.89
CA GLU A 189 19.54 -23.04 -6.83
C GLU A 189 19.98 -23.70 -8.15
N ALA A 190 20.09 -22.78 -9.12
CA ALA A 190 20.87 -22.78 -10.34
C ALA A 190 20.33 -23.56 -11.55
N GLY A 191 19.59 -22.85 -12.41
CA GLY A 191 19.45 -23.19 -13.83
C GLY A 191 20.38 -22.33 -14.70
N PRO A 192 21.14 -22.90 -15.65
CA PRO A 192 21.95 -22.11 -16.57
C PRO A 192 21.15 -21.63 -17.79
N SER A 193 21.52 -20.44 -18.23
CA SER A 193 21.01 -19.69 -19.39
C SER A 193 21.53 -20.24 -20.73
N ASN A 194 20.71 -20.18 -21.80
CA ASN A 194 21.19 -19.87 -23.16
C ASN A 194 20.06 -19.47 -24.16
N LYS A 195 20.03 -18.16 -24.45
CA LYS A 195 20.01 -17.44 -25.75
C LYS A 195 18.92 -17.61 -26.84
N ARG A 196 18.33 -16.42 -27.13
CA ARG A 196 17.89 -15.79 -28.42
C ARG A 196 16.68 -16.41 -29.13
N THR A 197 15.75 -15.67 -29.74
CA THR A 197 15.93 -14.58 -30.73
C THR A 197 14.79 -13.55 -30.71
N LYS A 198 15.13 -12.35 -31.20
CA LYS A 198 14.30 -11.15 -31.38
C LYS A 198 13.78 -11.14 -32.82
N THR A 199 12.47 -11.01 -33.02
CA THR A 199 11.88 -10.47 -34.25
C THR A 199 10.70 -9.59 -33.87
N SER A 200 10.81 -8.32 -34.26
CA SER A 200 9.77 -7.33 -34.35
C SER A 200 8.64 -7.81 -35.26
N ASP A 201 7.39 -7.48 -34.93
CA ASP A 201 6.50 -6.86 -35.90
C ASP A 201 5.37 -6.08 -35.19
N ASP A 202 5.12 -4.95 -35.81
CA ASP A 202 4.23 -3.84 -35.52
C ASP A 202 2.77 -4.20 -35.88
N SER A 203 1.82 -3.83 -35.02
CA SER A 203 0.38 -3.72 -35.33
C SER A 203 -0.31 -3.02 -34.16
N GLY A 204 -0.42 -1.69 -34.26
CA GLY A 204 -1.22 -0.89 -33.35
C GLY A 204 -2.72 -1.18 -33.47
N LEU A 205 -3.41 -1.11 -32.34
CA LEU A 205 -4.81 -0.70 -32.25
C LEU A 205 -4.98 0.12 -30.97
N GLU A 206 -5.32 1.39 -31.17
CA GLU A 206 -5.79 2.29 -30.12
C GLU A 206 -7.14 1.79 -29.58
N LEU A 207 -7.27 1.76 -28.25
CA LEU A 207 -8.57 1.72 -27.59
C LEU A 207 -8.51 2.61 -26.35
N ASP A 208 -9.21 3.73 -26.44
CA ASP A 208 -9.52 4.63 -25.35
C ASP A 208 -10.12 3.87 -24.15
N ASN A 209 -9.64 4.15 -22.93
CA ASN A 209 -10.50 3.97 -21.77
C ASN A 209 -10.14 4.88 -20.59
N ASN A 210 -10.96 5.92 -20.45
CA ASN A 210 -11.11 6.72 -19.25
C ASN A 210 -11.72 5.86 -18.14
N ASN A 211 -10.93 5.47 -17.13
CA ASN A 211 -11.47 5.34 -15.78
C ASN A 211 -10.36 5.51 -14.74
N ALA A 212 -10.40 6.64 -14.03
CA ALA A 212 -9.51 6.98 -12.94
C ALA A 212 -9.78 6.08 -11.73
N THR A 213 -9.17 4.89 -11.74
CA THR A 213 -9.01 4.09 -10.52
C THR A 213 -7.79 4.67 -9.80
N VAL A 214 -8.00 5.23 -8.60
CA VAL A 214 -6.90 5.48 -7.67
C VAL A 214 -6.37 4.11 -7.27
N ALA A 215 -5.40 3.61 -8.02
CA ALA A 215 -4.63 2.43 -7.66
C ALA A 215 -3.80 2.81 -6.42
N ILE A 216 -4.28 2.39 -5.25
CA ILE A 216 -3.41 2.26 -4.10
C ILE A 216 -2.63 0.98 -4.38
N ASP A 217 -1.47 1.12 -5.02
CA ASP A 217 -0.55 0.01 -5.20
C ASP A 217 -0.15 -0.54 -3.80
N PRO A 218 -0.14 -1.86 -3.61
CA PRO A 218 0.42 -2.45 -2.41
C PRO A 218 1.90 -2.08 -2.36
N VAL A 219 2.35 -1.64 -1.18
CA VAL A 219 3.72 -1.20 -0.91
C VAL A 219 4.71 -2.25 -1.41
N MET A 220 5.27 -2.00 -2.60
CA MET A 220 6.46 -2.67 -3.09
C MET A 220 7.62 -2.10 -2.29
N ASP A 221 8.08 -2.90 -1.33
CA ASP A 221 9.32 -2.70 -0.58
C ASP A 221 10.49 -2.58 -1.57
N GLY A 222 10.90 -1.34 -1.85
CA GLY A 222 11.91 -1.01 -2.87
C GLY A 222 11.75 0.33 -3.58
N ALA A 223 10.65 1.07 -3.38
CA ALA A 223 10.49 2.38 -4.01
C ALA A 223 11.37 3.46 -3.34
N SER A 224 12.33 4.03 -4.07
CA SER A 224 13.09 5.23 -3.67
C SER A 224 12.13 6.36 -3.26
N GLU A 225 12.15 6.81 -2.02
CA GLU A 225 11.35 7.98 -1.60
C GLU A 225 12.04 9.28 -2.05
N ILE A 226 11.28 10.22 -2.61
CA ILE A 226 11.78 11.53 -3.06
C ILE A 226 11.08 12.65 -2.30
N GLU A 227 11.89 13.55 -1.75
CA GLU A 227 11.46 14.80 -1.13
C GLU A 227 11.60 15.96 -2.13
N LEU A 228 10.57 16.79 -2.24
CA LEU A 228 10.54 17.91 -3.16
C LEU A 228 9.88 19.16 -2.56
N VAL A 229 10.37 20.32 -3.00
CA VAL A 229 9.83 21.64 -2.69
C VAL A 229 9.14 22.15 -3.95
N PHE A 230 7.82 22.33 -3.87
CA PHE A 230 6.99 22.68 -5.01
C PHE A 230 6.51 24.13 -4.90
N ARG A 231 7.02 24.99 -5.77
CA ARG A 231 6.82 26.44 -5.71
C ARG A 231 6.00 26.98 -6.89
N PRO A 232 5.26 28.08 -6.71
CA PRO A 232 4.73 28.86 -7.83
C PRO A 232 5.85 29.30 -8.78
N HIS A 233 5.60 29.28 -10.09
CA HIS A 233 6.56 29.81 -11.06
C HIS A 233 6.74 31.32 -10.89
N PRO A 234 7.97 31.84 -10.71
CA PRO A 234 8.22 33.20 -10.22
C PRO A 234 7.74 34.32 -11.15
N THR A 235 7.56 34.04 -12.44
CA THR A 235 7.13 35.02 -13.45
C THR A 235 5.81 34.68 -14.14
N LEU A 236 5.28 33.46 -13.98
CA LEU A 236 4.08 33.00 -14.69
C LEU A 236 2.86 32.93 -13.76
N MET A 237 3.06 33.11 -12.46
CA MET A 237 1.99 33.24 -11.47
C MET A 237 1.98 34.64 -10.90
N GLU A 238 0.79 35.21 -10.73
CA GLU A 238 0.64 36.45 -9.98
C GLU A 238 0.90 36.18 -8.50
N LYS A 239 1.39 37.19 -7.77
CA LYS A 239 1.61 37.13 -6.32
C LYS A 239 0.27 37.19 -5.60
N ASP A 240 -0.49 36.11 -5.69
CA ASP A 240 -1.72 35.93 -4.93
C ASP A 240 -1.46 35.07 -3.69
N ASP A 241 -2.20 35.31 -2.61
CA ASP A 241 -2.02 34.64 -1.29
C ASP A 241 -2.28 33.12 -1.36
N SER A 242 -2.91 32.65 -2.43
CA SER A 242 -3.16 31.22 -2.70
C SER A 242 -1.94 30.45 -3.22
N ALA A 243 -0.88 31.15 -3.59
CA ALA A 243 0.34 30.59 -4.18
C ALA A 243 1.34 30.12 -3.10
N GLN A 244 0.95 29.13 -2.30
CA GLN A 244 1.82 28.62 -1.23
C GLN A 244 2.90 27.67 -1.76
N THR A 245 4.10 27.75 -1.17
CA THR A 245 5.15 26.73 -1.34
C THR A 245 4.73 25.45 -0.60
N ARG A 246 4.82 24.30 -1.28
CA ARG A 246 4.41 23.00 -0.74
C ARG A 246 5.64 22.10 -0.56
N TYR A 247 5.67 21.38 0.55
CA TYR A 247 6.69 20.37 0.85
C TYR A 247 6.05 19.01 0.70
N ILE A 248 6.58 18.19 -0.22
CA ILE A 248 5.95 16.94 -0.62
C ILE A 248 6.98 15.83 -0.54
N LYS A 249 6.56 14.68 -0.01
CA LYS A 249 7.32 13.43 -0.03
C LYS A 249 6.48 12.39 -0.76
N THR A 250 7.05 11.72 -1.74
CA THR A 250 6.34 10.75 -2.58
C THR A 250 7.30 9.67 -3.11
N SER A 251 6.78 8.64 -3.77
CA SER A 251 7.58 7.62 -4.45
C SER A 251 8.30 8.20 -5.68
N GLY A 252 9.54 7.77 -5.92
CA GLY A 252 10.32 8.12 -7.10
C GLY A 252 9.70 7.62 -8.41
N ASN A 253 8.84 6.60 -8.34
CA ASN A 253 8.09 6.08 -9.48
C ASN A 253 6.90 6.98 -9.88
N ALA A 254 6.50 7.93 -9.03
CA ALA A 254 5.47 8.90 -9.39
C ALA A 254 5.94 9.73 -10.59
N THR A 255 5.01 10.12 -11.45
CA THR A 255 5.32 10.92 -12.66
C THR A 255 5.01 12.39 -12.47
N VAL A 256 5.50 13.22 -13.40
CA VAL A 256 5.19 14.66 -13.44
C VAL A 256 3.68 14.91 -13.60
N ASP A 257 2.96 14.08 -14.36
CA ASP A 257 1.50 14.16 -14.47
C ASP A 257 0.80 13.91 -13.13
N HIS A 258 1.33 12.98 -12.32
CA HIS A 258 0.81 12.78 -10.97
C HIS A 258 0.98 14.03 -10.10
N LEU A 259 2.10 14.75 -10.23
CA LEU A 259 2.30 16.03 -9.52
C LEU A 259 1.35 17.12 -9.99
N SER A 260 1.14 17.25 -11.30
CA SER A 260 0.21 18.21 -11.87
C SER A 260 -1.22 17.95 -11.38
N LYS A 261 -1.66 16.69 -11.46
CA LYS A 261 -2.98 16.28 -10.97
C LYS A 261 -3.12 16.47 -9.45
N TYR A 262 -2.09 16.13 -8.68
CA TYR A 262 -2.05 16.38 -7.24
C TYR A 262 -2.28 17.86 -6.94
N LEU A 263 -1.60 18.75 -7.65
CA LEU A 263 -1.71 20.19 -7.44
C LEU A 263 -3.13 20.70 -7.74
N ALA A 264 -3.72 20.27 -8.85
CA ALA A 264 -5.09 20.61 -9.21
C ALA A 264 -6.10 20.17 -8.14
N VAL A 265 -6.03 18.90 -7.72
CA VAL A 265 -6.88 18.36 -6.66
C VAL A 265 -6.66 19.11 -5.35
N ARG A 266 -5.41 19.41 -5.00
CA ARG A 266 -5.07 20.05 -3.73
C ARG A 266 -5.60 21.47 -3.63
N LEU A 267 -5.48 22.26 -4.70
CA LEU A 267 -6.02 23.62 -4.77
C LEU A 267 -7.55 23.63 -4.71
N ALA A 268 -8.22 22.71 -5.42
CA ALA A 268 -9.68 22.56 -5.33
C ALA A 268 -10.15 22.25 -3.90
N LEU A 269 -9.43 21.38 -3.18
CA LEU A 269 -9.74 21.06 -1.78
C LEU A 269 -9.50 22.23 -0.81
N GLU A 270 -8.51 23.08 -1.08
CA GLU A 270 -8.23 24.27 -0.27
C GLU A 270 -9.28 25.36 -0.49
N GLU A 271 -9.74 25.55 -1.73
CA GLU A 271 -10.84 26.47 -2.04
C GLU A 271 -12.15 26.05 -1.35
N LEU A 272 -12.45 24.75 -1.28
CA LEU A 272 -13.61 24.20 -0.56
C LEU A 272 -13.57 24.49 0.94
N ARG A 273 -12.38 24.51 1.56
CA ARG A 273 -12.22 24.82 2.98
C ARG A 273 -12.30 26.32 3.27
N SER A 274 -11.94 27.16 2.31
CA SER A 274 -11.93 28.62 2.45
C SER A 274 -13.31 29.26 2.21
N LYS A 275 -14.06 28.74 1.22
CA LYS A 275 -15.40 29.23 0.87
C LYS A 275 -16.46 28.23 1.34
N GLY A 276 -16.92 28.39 2.59
CA GLY A 276 -17.93 27.53 3.20
C GLY A 276 -19.14 27.25 2.28
N GLU A 277 -19.44 25.96 2.12
CA GLU A 277 -20.71 25.36 1.70
C GLU A 277 -21.59 26.17 0.74
N SER A 278 -21.13 26.47 -0.48
CA SER A 278 -22.05 26.94 -1.54
C SER A 278 -21.64 26.68 -2.99
N HIS A 279 -20.52 25.98 -3.24
CA HIS A 279 -20.15 25.58 -4.60
C HIS A 279 -19.90 24.08 -4.69
N GLN A 280 -20.85 23.41 -5.34
CA GLN A 280 -20.73 22.03 -5.78
C GLN A 280 -19.77 22.00 -6.99
N MET A 281 -18.47 22.09 -6.72
CA MET A 281 -17.45 21.98 -7.76
C MET A 281 -17.10 20.51 -8.00
N ASN A 282 -17.02 20.17 -9.27
CA ASN A 282 -16.84 18.82 -9.76
C ASN A 282 -15.37 18.39 -9.65
N LEU A 283 -15.02 17.64 -8.60
CA LEU A 283 -13.68 17.04 -8.40
C LEU A 283 -13.24 16.19 -9.60
N ASP A 284 -14.19 15.75 -10.43
CA ASP A 284 -13.94 14.99 -11.66
C ASP A 284 -13.28 15.83 -12.77
N THR A 285 -13.18 17.16 -12.60
CA THR A 285 -12.55 18.08 -13.58
C THR A 285 -11.06 18.27 -13.33
N ALA A 286 -10.53 17.82 -12.18
CA ALA A 286 -9.11 17.96 -11.86
C ALA A 286 -8.25 17.02 -12.74
N SER A 287 -7.46 17.62 -13.64
CA SER A 287 -6.65 16.90 -14.62
C SER A 287 -5.19 17.32 -14.57
N GLU A 288 -4.32 16.38 -14.91
CA GLU A 288 -2.89 16.58 -15.16
C GLU A 288 -2.58 17.66 -16.21
N LYS A 289 -3.56 18.06 -17.03
CA LYS A 289 -3.39 19.10 -18.05
C LYS A 289 -3.52 20.52 -17.50
N GLN A 290 -3.95 20.71 -16.25
CA GLN A 290 -4.22 22.05 -15.71
C GLN A 290 -2.96 22.82 -15.30
N TYR A 291 -1.87 22.12 -14.99
CA TYR A 291 -0.61 22.75 -14.59
C TYR A 291 0.57 22.19 -15.38
N THR A 292 1.43 23.11 -15.83
CA THR A 292 2.73 22.78 -16.41
C THR A 292 3.78 22.81 -15.31
N ILE A 293 4.61 21.76 -15.25
CA ILE A 293 5.65 21.62 -14.24
C ILE A 293 7.02 21.96 -14.86
N TYR A 294 7.80 22.72 -14.11
CA TYR A 294 9.10 23.23 -14.51
C TYR A 294 10.17 22.85 -13.49
N ILE A 295 11.40 22.72 -13.96
CA ILE A 295 12.59 22.60 -13.12
C ILE A 295 13.57 23.72 -13.47
N ALA A 296 14.20 24.32 -12.47
CA ALA A 296 15.25 25.29 -12.67
C ALA A 296 16.56 24.57 -13.05
N THR A 297 17.15 24.91 -14.19
CA THR A 297 18.45 24.40 -14.60
C THR A 297 19.57 25.19 -13.95
N ALA A 298 20.79 24.65 -13.98
CA ALA A 298 21.99 25.35 -13.48
C ALA A 298 22.25 26.71 -14.17
N SER A 299 21.69 26.92 -15.37
CA SER A 299 21.73 28.20 -16.10
C SER A 299 20.69 29.23 -15.62
N GLY A 300 19.88 28.91 -14.59
CA GLY A 300 18.81 29.76 -14.09
C GLY A 300 17.58 29.82 -15.01
N GLN A 301 17.52 28.97 -16.04
CA GLN A 301 16.38 28.86 -16.94
C GLN A 301 15.40 27.81 -16.41
N PHE A 302 14.12 27.97 -16.74
CA PHE A 302 13.07 27.00 -16.38
C PHE A 302 12.81 26.08 -17.55
N THR A 303 13.01 24.77 -17.36
CA THR A 303 12.72 23.75 -18.36
C THR A 303 11.40 23.07 -18.03
N VAL A 304 10.51 22.96 -19.02
CA VAL A 304 9.25 22.21 -18.92
C VAL A 304 9.57 20.72 -18.82
N LEU A 305 8.99 20.04 -17.83
CA LEU A 305 9.10 18.61 -17.66
C LEU A 305 8.00 17.88 -18.43
N ASN A 306 8.34 16.74 -19.04
CA ASN A 306 7.37 15.88 -19.70
C ASN A 306 6.53 15.14 -18.64
N GLY A 307 5.21 15.13 -18.81
CA GLY A 307 4.24 14.48 -17.91
C GLY A 307 4.54 13.01 -17.58
N SER A 308 5.06 12.28 -18.58
CA SER A 308 5.40 10.85 -18.47
C SER A 308 6.69 10.55 -17.71
N PHE A 309 7.52 11.55 -17.40
CA PHE A 309 8.77 11.30 -16.68
C PHE A 309 8.51 10.96 -15.21
N SER A 310 9.16 9.91 -14.72
CA SER A 310 9.21 9.61 -13.28
C SER A 310 10.06 10.63 -12.53
N LEU A 311 9.75 10.86 -11.26
CA LEU A 311 10.52 11.78 -10.42
C LEU A 311 11.95 11.30 -10.19
N GLU A 312 12.17 9.98 -10.18
CA GLU A 312 13.51 9.40 -10.15
C GLU A 312 14.31 9.79 -11.39
N LEU A 313 13.73 9.65 -12.60
CA LEU A 313 14.35 10.09 -13.84
C LEU A 313 14.59 11.61 -13.86
N VAL A 314 13.65 12.40 -13.35
CA VAL A 314 13.80 13.86 -13.27
C VAL A 314 14.96 14.23 -12.34
N SER A 315 15.07 13.57 -11.19
CA SER A 315 16.14 13.77 -10.22
C SER A 315 17.51 13.46 -10.82
N GLU A 316 17.65 12.30 -11.47
CA GLU A 316 18.89 11.86 -12.11
C GLU A 316 19.31 12.75 -13.29
N LYS A 317 18.34 13.20 -14.10
CA LYS A 317 18.63 13.91 -15.34
C LYS A 317 18.80 15.41 -15.16
N TYR A 318 17.97 16.04 -14.34
CA TYR A 318 17.86 17.50 -14.25
C TYR A 318 18.33 18.07 -12.91
N TRP A 319 18.15 17.36 -11.80
CA TRP A 319 18.49 17.88 -10.46
C TRP A 319 19.95 17.61 -10.08
N LYS A 320 20.37 16.34 -10.08
CA LYS A 320 21.76 15.91 -9.82
C LYS A 320 22.39 16.45 -8.53
N VAL A 321 21.58 16.80 -7.52
CA VAL A 321 22.02 17.32 -6.24
C VAL A 321 21.38 16.50 -5.11
N ASN A 322 22.15 16.22 -4.05
CA ASN A 322 21.65 15.54 -2.85
C ASN A 322 20.94 16.52 -1.90
N LYS A 323 19.86 17.14 -2.40
CA LYS A 323 18.95 18.05 -1.68
C LYS A 323 17.53 17.80 -2.17
N PRO A 324 16.48 18.17 -1.39
CA PRO A 324 15.11 18.09 -1.87
C PRO A 324 14.95 18.80 -3.23
N MET A 325 14.31 18.12 -4.18
CA MET A 325 14.20 18.61 -5.55
C MET A 325 13.29 19.84 -5.61
N GLU A 326 13.76 20.93 -6.22
CA GLU A 326 12.95 22.14 -6.38
C GLU A 326 12.21 22.12 -7.72
N LEU A 327 10.89 22.00 -7.66
CA LEU A 327 10.00 22.06 -8.82
C LEU A 327 9.12 23.30 -8.77
N TYR A 328 8.72 23.76 -9.95
CA TYR A 328 7.91 24.96 -10.12
C TYR A 328 6.66 24.64 -10.94
N TYR A 329 5.55 25.31 -10.68
CA TYR A 329 4.30 25.10 -11.42
C TYR A 329 3.70 26.41 -11.92
N ALA A 330 3.01 26.34 -13.05
CA ALA A 330 2.16 27.43 -13.55
C ALA A 330 0.91 26.83 -14.22
N PRO A 331 -0.23 27.54 -14.24
CA PRO A 331 -1.39 27.10 -15.01
C PRO A 331 -1.02 26.88 -16.48
N THR A 332 -1.45 25.77 -17.06
CA THR A 332 -1.23 25.48 -18.48
C THR A 332 -1.98 26.51 -19.31
N LYS A 333 -1.27 27.29 -20.11
CA LYS A 333 -1.90 28.14 -21.13
C LYS A 333 -2.20 27.23 -22.31
N GLU A 334 -3.48 26.94 -22.56
CA GLU A 334 -3.88 26.25 -23.79
C GLU A 334 -3.32 27.01 -25.00
N HIS A 335 -2.50 26.33 -25.80
CA HIS A 335 -2.26 26.79 -27.17
C HIS A 335 -3.58 26.58 -27.91
N LYS A 336 -4.26 27.70 -28.14
CA LYS A 336 -5.45 27.80 -28.97
C LYS A 336 -5.19 27.35 -30.40
#